data_AF-A0A969LIH0-F1
#
_entry.id   AF-A0A969LIH0-F1
#
_cell.length_a   1.000
_cell.length_b   1.000
_cell.length_c   1.000
_cell.angle_alpha   90.00
_cell.angle_beta   90.00
_cell.angle_gamma   90.00
#
_symmetry.space_group_name_H-M   'P 1'
#
loop_
_entity.id
_entity.type
_entity.pdbx_description
1 polymer ?
#
loop_
_entity_poly.entity_id
_entity_poly.type
_entity_poly.pdbx_seq_one_letter_code
_entity_poly.pdbx_strand_id
1 'polypeptide(L)'
;MLWDAATGKELWSFSEPGASVITSRGINYWESPDGKDRRLIFQINNNLQAIDAAYFASVKDADATRTDALLAKELGFCGKLLFHPNQIAVCNEVFSPSRAEIARALRIIAAWDAAQKAGHGTAMADGQFIAVDIALMAKRTLAVAGQAGLLRT
;
A
#
# COMPACT_ATOMS: atom_id res chain seq x y z
N MET A 1 12.98 8.53 -7.97
CA MET A 1 14.22 7.72 -7.85
C MET A 1 14.36 6.90 -9.11
N LEU A 2 15.58 6.67 -9.57
CA LEU A 2 15.92 5.82 -10.71
C LEU A 2 16.80 4.66 -10.23
N TRP A 3 16.60 3.51 -10.84
CA TRP A 3 17.28 2.26 -10.50
C TRP A 3 17.95 1.68 -11.74
N ASP A 4 19.10 1.04 -11.54
CA ASP A 4 19.76 0.21 -12.53
C ASP A 4 19.03 -1.12 -12.63
N ALA A 5 18.48 -1.44 -13.80
CA ALA A 5 17.76 -2.69 -14.03
C ALA A 5 18.65 -3.94 -14.00
N ALA A 6 19.93 -3.82 -14.34
CA ALA A 6 20.86 -4.95 -14.34
C ALA A 6 21.29 -5.35 -12.94
N THR A 7 21.47 -4.36 -12.05
CA THR A 7 22.05 -4.57 -10.72
C THR A 7 21.07 -4.35 -9.57
N GLY A 8 19.92 -3.73 -9.82
CA GLY A 8 18.93 -3.39 -8.79
C GLY A 8 19.40 -2.27 -7.87
N LYS A 9 20.47 -1.56 -8.22
CA LYS A 9 21.05 -0.47 -7.41
C LYS A 9 20.34 0.86 -7.70
N GLU A 10 20.06 1.64 -6.65
CA GLU A 10 19.57 3.01 -6.83
C GLU A 10 20.66 3.86 -7.48
N LEU A 11 20.34 4.47 -8.62
CA LEU A 11 21.24 5.38 -9.34
C LEU A 11 21.11 6.81 -8.83
N TRP A 12 19.88 7.24 -8.55
CA TRP A 12 19.62 8.53 -7.91
C TRP A 12 18.21 8.55 -7.29
N SER A 13 18.02 9.36 -6.26
CA SER A 13 16.71 9.71 -5.71
C SER A 13 16.58 11.22 -5.52
N PHE A 14 15.35 11.73 -5.56
CA PHE A 14 15.05 13.14 -5.27
C PHE A 14 15.05 13.44 -3.76
N SER A 15 15.37 12.46 -2.90
CA SER A 15 15.54 12.70 -1.47
C SER A 15 16.85 13.44 -1.24
N GLU A 16 16.77 14.68 -0.75
CA GLU A 16 17.95 15.40 -0.30
C GLU A 16 18.59 14.66 0.90
N PRO A 17 19.89 14.33 0.83
CA PRO A 17 20.62 13.77 1.97
C PRO A 17 20.58 14.76 3.13
N GLY A 18 19.88 14.40 4.21
CA GLY A 18 19.71 15.29 5.36
C GLY A 18 18.53 16.26 5.27
N ALA A 19 17.61 16.10 4.31
CA ALA A 19 16.31 16.76 4.39
C ALA A 19 15.66 16.40 5.72
N SER A 20 15.63 17.38 6.63
CA SER A 20 14.74 17.33 7.77
C SER A 20 13.32 17.23 7.19
N VAL A 21 12.54 16.32 7.77
CA VAL A 21 11.17 16.08 7.34
C VAL A 21 10.44 17.43 7.22
N ILE A 22 10.04 17.82 6.00
CA ILE A 22 9.39 19.14 5.78
C ILE A 22 8.16 19.27 6.69
N THR A 23 7.48 18.14 6.99
CA THR A 23 6.50 18.02 8.09
C THR A 23 6.60 16.64 8.75
N SER A 24 6.74 16.55 10.07
CA SER A 24 6.82 15.25 10.78
C SER A 24 5.49 14.47 10.77
N ARG A 25 4.38 15.17 10.52
CA ARG A 25 3.02 14.66 10.33
C ARG A 25 2.16 15.75 9.67
N GLY A 26 1.31 15.37 8.72
CA GLY A 26 0.41 16.31 8.04
C GLY A 26 -0.83 15.61 7.48
N ILE A 27 -1.97 16.31 7.48
CA ILE A 27 -3.21 15.88 6.83
C ILE A 27 -3.60 16.98 5.85
N ASN A 28 -3.79 16.62 4.58
CA ASN A 28 -4.37 17.50 3.57
C ASN A 28 -5.68 16.91 3.08
N TYR A 29 -6.66 17.77 2.81
CA TYR A 29 -7.91 17.40 2.15
C TYR A 29 -7.82 17.77 0.67
N TRP A 30 -8.22 16.84 -0.19
CA TRP A 30 -8.37 17.11 -1.62
C TRP A 30 -9.72 16.57 -2.10
N GLU A 31 -10.35 17.32 -3.01
CA GLU A 31 -11.63 16.97 -3.63
C GLU A 31 -11.52 17.18 -5.15
N SER A 32 -12.05 16.24 -5.93
CA SER A 32 -12.15 16.39 -7.38
C SER A 32 -13.12 17.51 -7.77
N PRO A 33 -12.98 18.14 -8.94
CA PRO A 33 -13.89 19.20 -9.38
C PRO A 33 -15.38 18.80 -9.42
N ASP A 34 -15.67 17.51 -9.61
CA ASP A 34 -17.03 16.95 -9.61
C ASP A 34 -17.49 16.44 -8.23
N GLY A 35 -16.65 16.57 -7.20
CA GLY A 35 -16.94 16.21 -5.81
C GLY A 35 -17.03 14.71 -5.51
N LYS A 36 -16.77 13.84 -6.51
CA LYS A 36 -16.93 12.38 -6.41
C LYS A 36 -15.76 11.68 -5.75
N ASP A 37 -14.55 12.23 -5.86
CA ASP A 37 -13.35 11.70 -5.23
C ASP A 37 -12.90 12.66 -4.14
N ARG A 38 -12.82 12.14 -2.91
CA ARG A 38 -12.44 12.89 -1.71
C ARG A 38 -11.38 12.13 -0.98
N ARG A 39 -10.22 12.76 -0.83
CA ARG A 39 -9.04 12.12 -0.26
C ARG A 39 -8.57 12.89 0.95
N LEU A 40 -8.31 12.15 2.02
CA LEU A 40 -7.39 12.61 3.05
C LEU A 40 -6.01 12.09 2.70
N ILE A 41 -5.12 13.02 2.39
CA ILE A 41 -3.72 12.76 2.12
C ILE A 41 -2.99 12.87 3.45
N PHE A 42 -2.61 11.73 4.00
CA PHE A 42 -1.89 11.64 5.26
C PHE A 42 -0.40 11.44 5.01
N GLN A 43 0.42 12.29 5.64
CA GLN A 43 1.87 12.18 5.61
C GLN A 43 2.41 11.82 6.99
N ILE A 44 3.23 10.78 7.06
CA ILE A 44 4.12 10.50 8.19
C ILE A 44 5.52 10.31 7.63
N ASN A 45 6.46 11.14 8.06
CA ASN A 45 7.81 11.16 7.51
C ASN A 45 7.80 11.35 5.98
N ASN A 46 8.41 10.42 5.23
CA ASN A 46 8.43 10.41 3.77
C ASN A 46 7.34 9.48 3.18
N ASN A 47 6.40 9.01 3.99
CA ASN A 47 5.30 8.15 3.52
C ASN A 47 4.05 8.98 3.29
N LEU A 48 3.50 8.85 2.08
CA LEU A 48 2.21 9.40 1.72
C LEU A 48 1.16 8.29 1.65
N GLN A 49 0.03 8.50 2.29
CA GLN A 49 -1.10 7.59 2.32
C GLN A 49 -2.36 8.32 1.87
N ALA A 50 -3.08 7.71 0.93
CA ALA A 50 -4.42 8.16 0.56
C ALA A 50 -5.44 7.36 1.40
N ILE A 51 -6.26 8.10 2.15
CA ILE A 51 -7.40 7.57 2.89
C ILE A 51 -8.66 8.06 2.20
N ASP A 52 -9.55 7.12 1.89
CA ASP A 52 -10.84 7.42 1.30
C ASP A 52 -11.73 8.10 2.34
N ALA A 53 -12.23 9.29 2.00
CA ALA A 53 -13.09 10.09 2.86
C ALA A 53 -14.48 10.31 2.26
N ALA A 54 -14.85 9.54 1.23
CA ALA A 54 -16.18 9.61 0.65
C ALA A 54 -17.24 9.19 1.68
N TYR A 55 -18.18 10.10 1.93
CA TYR A 55 -19.39 9.81 2.70
C TYR A 55 -20.44 9.18 1.78
N PHE A 56 -21.10 8.13 2.26
CA PHE A 56 -22.25 7.53 1.58
C PHE A 56 -23.41 7.34 2.56
N ALA A 57 -24.65 7.44 2.09
CA ALA A 57 -25.83 7.50 2.96
C ALA A 57 -26.07 6.23 3.81
N SER A 58 -25.65 5.07 3.30
CA SER A 58 -25.94 3.75 3.90
C SER A 58 -24.89 3.31 4.93
N VAL A 59 -24.40 4.20 5.81
CA VAL A 59 -23.28 3.91 6.75
C VAL A 59 -23.52 2.74 7.73
N LYS A 60 -24.77 2.30 7.92
CA LYS A 60 -25.12 1.17 8.79
C LYS A 60 -25.16 -0.18 8.06
N ASP A 61 -25.18 -0.15 6.73
CA ASP A 61 -25.26 -1.32 5.87
C ASP A 61 -23.85 -1.86 5.60
N ALA A 62 -23.61 -3.08 6.08
CA ALA A 62 -22.31 -3.74 5.98
C ALA A 62 -21.97 -4.16 4.54
N ASP A 63 -22.96 -4.55 3.74
CA ASP A 63 -22.75 -4.97 2.36
C ASP A 63 -22.47 -3.76 1.46
N ALA A 64 -23.24 -2.68 1.65
CA ALA A 64 -22.95 -1.40 0.98
C ALA A 64 -21.54 -0.88 1.35
N THR A 65 -21.15 -1.00 2.63
CA THR A 65 -19.81 -0.66 3.09
C THR A 65 -18.74 -1.50 2.39
N ARG A 66 -18.99 -2.81 2.21
CA ARG A 66 -18.02 -3.71 1.56
C ARG A 66 -17.81 -3.33 0.11
N THR A 67 -18.88 -3.09 -0.65
CA THR A 67 -18.79 -2.69 -2.06
C THR A 67 -18.01 -1.39 -2.22
N ASP A 68 -18.31 -0.40 -1.39
CA ASP A 68 -17.63 0.90 -1.39
C ASP A 68 -16.14 0.79 -1.00
N ALA A 69 -15.82 0.02 0.05
CA ALA A 69 -14.44 -0.21 0.47
C ALA A 69 -13.61 -0.98 -0.57
N LEU A 70 -14.21 -1.93 -1.30
CA LEU A 70 -13.54 -2.66 -2.38
C LEU A 70 -13.20 -1.71 -3.54
N LEU A 71 -14.13 -0.85 -3.94
CA LEU A 71 -13.89 0.17 -4.95
C LEU A 71 -12.74 1.11 -4.53
N ALA A 72 -12.74 1.57 -3.28
CA ALA A 72 -11.65 2.39 -2.75
C ALA A 72 -10.31 1.64 -2.79
N LYS A 73 -10.26 0.36 -2.42
CA LYS A 73 -9.04 -0.45 -2.52
C LYS A 73 -8.53 -0.55 -3.95
N GLU A 74 -9.41 -0.76 -4.92
CA GLU A 74 -9.06 -0.81 -6.36
C GLU A 74 -8.49 0.52 -6.88
N LEU A 75 -8.96 1.65 -6.35
CA LEU A 75 -8.44 2.99 -6.66
C LEU A 75 -7.10 3.31 -5.97
N GLY A 76 -6.57 2.38 -5.16
CA GLY A 76 -5.27 2.52 -4.50
C GLY A 76 -5.31 3.19 -3.12
N PHE A 77 -6.50 3.36 -2.53
CA PHE A 77 -6.61 3.80 -1.15
C PHE A 77 -6.11 2.72 -0.18
N CYS A 78 -5.49 3.15 0.92
CA CYS A 78 -4.96 2.24 1.95
C CYS A 78 -5.86 2.09 3.18
N GLY A 79 -7.00 2.76 3.18
CA GLY A 79 -7.98 2.72 4.24
C GLY A 79 -9.13 3.68 3.94
N LYS A 80 -10.12 3.70 4.84
CA LYS A 80 -11.32 4.53 4.73
C LYS A 80 -11.69 5.17 6.07
N LEU A 81 -12.18 6.41 6.02
CA LEU A 81 -12.79 7.09 7.17
C LEU A 81 -14.14 6.45 7.52
N LEU A 82 -14.34 6.09 8.79
CA LEU A 82 -15.53 5.38 9.25
C LEU A 82 -16.44 6.31 10.05
N PHE A 83 -17.75 6.16 9.85
CA PHE A 83 -18.80 6.94 10.51
C PHE A 83 -19.69 6.07 11.43
N HIS A 84 -19.57 4.74 11.38
CA HIS A 84 -20.35 3.81 12.21
C HIS A 84 -19.55 2.54 12.59
N PRO A 85 -19.72 2.00 13.81
CA PRO A 85 -18.98 0.80 14.26
C PRO A 85 -19.14 -0.44 13.36
N ASN A 86 -20.31 -0.64 12.75
CA ASN A 86 -20.56 -1.77 11.83
C ASN A 86 -19.60 -1.81 10.63
N GLN A 87 -18.95 -0.68 10.29
CA GLN A 87 -18.01 -0.58 9.18
C GLN A 87 -16.62 -1.14 9.53
N ILE A 88 -16.28 -1.20 10.83
CA ILE A 88 -14.92 -1.52 11.29
C ILE A 88 -14.49 -2.91 10.82
N ALA A 89 -15.31 -3.93 11.06
CA ALA A 89 -14.96 -5.31 10.68
C ALA A 89 -14.80 -5.46 9.17
N VAL A 90 -15.73 -4.90 8.40
CA VAL A 90 -15.73 -4.95 6.92
C VAL A 90 -14.51 -4.24 6.34
N CYS A 91 -14.23 -3.01 6.78
CA CYS A 91 -13.10 -2.24 6.28
C CYS A 91 -11.76 -2.87 6.68
N ASN A 92 -11.63 -3.38 7.91
CA ASN A 92 -10.42 -4.10 8.32
C ASN A 92 -10.18 -5.33 7.45
N GLU A 93 -11.22 -6.09 7.12
CA GLU A 93 -11.09 -7.25 6.21
C GLU A 93 -10.65 -6.82 4.81
N VAL A 94 -11.32 -5.81 4.23
CA VAL A 94 -11.04 -5.35 2.86
C VAL A 94 -9.62 -4.79 2.73
N PHE A 95 -9.21 -3.89 3.62
CA PHE A 95 -7.90 -3.23 3.54
C PHE A 95 -6.74 -4.05 4.08
N SER A 96 -7.01 -5.18 4.76
CA SER A 96 -5.96 -6.12 5.16
C SER A 96 -5.50 -6.99 3.97
N PRO A 97 -4.21 -7.34 3.90
CA PRO A 97 -3.74 -8.35 2.97
C PRO A 97 -4.37 -9.72 3.24
N SER A 98 -4.89 -10.34 2.18
CA SER A 98 -5.35 -11.73 2.20
C SER A 98 -4.19 -12.71 2.35
N ARG A 99 -4.50 -13.94 2.78
CA ARG A 99 -3.51 -15.03 2.87
C ARG A 99 -2.80 -15.29 1.53
N ALA A 100 -3.54 -15.18 0.42
CA ALA A 100 -2.99 -15.36 -0.92
C ALA A 100 -2.00 -14.25 -1.29
N GLU A 101 -2.33 -12.99 -0.99
CA GLU A 101 -1.43 -11.84 -1.19
C GLU A 101 -0.17 -11.95 -0.33
N ILE A 102 -0.31 -12.38 0.93
CA ILE A 102 0.83 -12.63 1.84
C ILE A 102 1.73 -13.74 1.27
N ALA A 103 1.15 -14.88 0.88
CA ALA A 103 1.91 -16.00 0.34
C ALA A 103 2.65 -15.63 -0.95
N ARG A 104 2.00 -14.87 -1.84
CA ARG A 104 2.61 -14.33 -3.05
C ARG A 104 3.75 -13.37 -2.72
N ALA A 105 3.54 -12.45 -1.77
CA ALA A 105 4.58 -11.51 -1.34
C ALA A 105 5.81 -12.26 -0.80
N LEU A 106 5.63 -13.31 0.02
CA LEU A 106 6.73 -14.14 0.52
C LEU A 106 7.54 -14.78 -0.63
N ARG A 107 6.86 -15.34 -1.65
CA ARG A 107 7.55 -15.92 -2.82
C ARG A 107 8.31 -14.88 -3.63
N ILE A 108 7.72 -13.70 -3.84
CA ILE A 108 8.39 -12.58 -4.53
C ILE A 108 9.67 -12.18 -3.79
N ILE A 109 9.62 -12.04 -2.46
CA ILE A 109 10.80 -11.69 -1.66
C ILE A 109 11.85 -12.77 -1.71
N ALA A 110 11.47 -14.04 -1.61
CA ALA A 110 12.43 -15.15 -1.71
C ALA A 110 13.16 -15.17 -3.07
N ALA A 111 12.42 -14.98 -4.17
CA ALA A 111 13.00 -14.91 -5.51
C ALA A 111 13.91 -13.67 -5.69
N TRP A 112 13.45 -12.50 -5.21
CA TRP A 112 14.20 -11.26 -5.26
C TRP A 112 15.51 -11.35 -4.47
N ASP A 113 15.47 -11.88 -3.25
CA ASP A 113 16.66 -12.01 -2.40
C ASP A 113 17.67 -13.01 -3.00
N ALA A 114 17.20 -14.07 -3.66
CA ALA A 114 18.06 -15.00 -4.40
C ALA A 114 18.73 -14.32 -5.59
N ALA A 115 17.99 -13.54 -6.39
CA ALA A 115 18.53 -12.79 -7.52
C ALA A 115 19.57 -11.74 -7.09
N GLN A 116 19.27 -10.98 -6.04
CA GLN A 116 20.19 -9.98 -5.47
C GLN A 116 21.50 -10.62 -4.99
N LYS A 117 21.45 -11.80 -4.35
CA LYS A 117 22.64 -12.55 -3.94
C LYS A 117 23.48 -13.01 -5.13
N ALA A 118 22.86 -13.28 -6.27
CA ALA A 118 23.53 -13.61 -7.52
C ALA A 118 24.00 -12.36 -8.31
N GLY A 119 23.75 -11.15 -7.80
CA GLY A 119 24.13 -9.90 -8.46
C GLY A 119 23.19 -9.47 -9.58
N HIS A 120 21.96 -9.99 -9.61
CA HIS A 120 20.94 -9.63 -10.60
C HIS A 120 19.94 -8.63 -10.04
N GLY A 121 19.64 -7.59 -10.81
CA GLY A 121 18.65 -6.56 -10.49
C GLY A 121 17.21 -6.91 -10.80
N THR A 122 16.96 -8.14 -11.27
CA THR A 122 15.64 -8.64 -11.65
C THR A 122 15.52 -10.11 -11.29
N ALA A 123 14.30 -10.58 -11.05
CA ALA A 123 13.99 -11.96 -10.74
C ALA A 123 12.76 -12.44 -11.52
N MET A 124 12.53 -13.74 -11.52
CA MET A 124 11.30 -14.36 -12.00
C MET A 124 10.61 -15.06 -10.82
N ALA A 125 9.32 -14.80 -10.60
CA ALA A 125 8.51 -15.50 -9.61
C ALA A 125 7.12 -15.77 -10.19
N ASP A 126 6.61 -16.99 -10.05
CA ASP A 126 5.31 -17.41 -10.60
C ASP A 126 5.15 -17.06 -12.10
N GLY A 127 6.24 -17.16 -12.87
CA GLY A 127 6.27 -16.83 -14.30
C GLY A 127 6.23 -15.32 -14.61
N GLN A 128 6.31 -14.46 -13.60
CA GLN A 128 6.29 -13.01 -13.76
C GLN A 128 7.65 -12.37 -13.49
N PHE A 129 7.95 -11.32 -14.25
CA PHE A 129 9.14 -10.50 -14.07
C PHE A 129 8.99 -9.62 -12.82
N ILE A 130 10.00 -9.68 -11.97
CA ILE A 130 10.09 -8.96 -10.70
C ILE A 130 11.28 -8.00 -10.78
N ALA A 131 10.99 -6.69 -10.72
CA ALA A 131 11.98 -5.66 -10.49
C ALA A 131 11.82 -5.05 -9.08
N VAL A 132 12.64 -4.05 -8.78
CA VAL A 132 12.70 -3.41 -7.45
C VAL A 132 11.35 -2.87 -6.98
N ASP A 133 10.53 -2.34 -7.88
CA ASP A 133 9.19 -1.82 -7.60
C ASP A 133 8.25 -2.91 -7.07
N ILE A 134 8.22 -4.07 -7.73
CA ILE A 134 7.40 -5.22 -7.30
C ILE A 134 7.91 -5.78 -5.96
N ALA A 135 9.23 -5.85 -5.78
CA ALA A 135 9.82 -6.29 -4.53
C ALA A 135 9.47 -5.34 -3.37
N LEU A 136 9.52 -4.02 -3.58
CA LEU A 136 9.13 -3.02 -2.58
C LEU A 136 7.63 -3.12 -2.23
N MET A 137 6.76 -3.35 -3.22
CA MET A 137 5.34 -3.60 -2.98
C MET A 137 5.12 -4.85 -2.12
N ALA A 138 5.80 -5.96 -2.43
CA ALA A 138 5.73 -7.18 -1.63
C ALA A 138 6.21 -6.96 -0.18
N LYS A 139 7.31 -6.22 0.03
CA LYS A 139 7.77 -5.83 1.38
C LYS A 139 6.71 -5.04 2.13
N ARG A 140 6.04 -4.09 1.44
CA ARG A 140 4.96 -3.29 2.04
C ARG A 140 3.78 -4.18 2.45
N THR A 141 3.36 -5.12 1.61
CA THR A 141 2.29 -6.08 1.94
C THR A 141 2.63 -6.87 3.21
N LEU A 142 3.86 -7.38 3.33
CA LEU A 142 4.31 -8.12 4.53
C LEU A 142 4.38 -7.21 5.75
N ALA A 143 4.83 -5.97 5.62
CA ALA A 143 4.87 -5.01 6.73
C ALA A 143 3.45 -4.73 7.28
N VAL A 144 2.47 -4.51 6.40
CA VAL A 144 1.06 -4.33 6.78
C VAL A 144 0.52 -5.59 7.45
N ALA A 145 0.78 -6.78 6.88
CA ALA A 145 0.38 -8.05 7.48
C ALA A 145 0.99 -8.25 8.88
N GLY A 146 2.25 -7.85 9.09
CA GLY A 146 2.91 -7.90 10.40
C GLY A 146 2.27 -6.98 11.43
N GLN A 147 1.95 -5.74 11.04
CA GLN A 147 1.25 -4.77 11.89
C GLN A 147 -0.16 -5.25 12.26
N ALA A 148 -0.85 -5.91 11.33
CA ALA A 148 -2.16 -6.51 11.55
C ALA A 148 -2.12 -7.87 12.28
N GLY A 149 -0.93 -8.39 12.62
CA GLY A 149 -0.78 -9.68 13.30
C GLY A 149 -1.05 -10.92 12.43
N LEU A 150 -1.07 -10.76 11.10
CA LEU A 150 -1.44 -11.79 10.12
C LEU A 150 -0.26 -12.67 9.68
N LEU A 151 0.97 -12.36 10.09
CA LEU A 151 2.17 -13.15 9.77
C LEU A 151 2.39 -14.35 10.71
N ARG A 152 1.54 -14.54 11.73
CA ARG A 152 1.63 -15.69 12.63
C ARG A 152 0.72 -16.81 12.14
N THR A 153 1.31 -17.95 11.80
CA THR A 153 0.64 -19.26 11.67
C THR A 153 1.38 -20.25 12.54
#